data_AF-A0AAE4EII2-F1
#
_entry.id   AF-A0AAE4EII2-F1
#
_cell.length_a   1.000
_cell.length_b   1.000
_cell.length_c   1.000
_cell.angle_alpha   90.00
_cell.angle_beta   90.00
_cell.angle_gamma   90.00
#
_symmetry.space_group_name_H-M   'P 1'
#
loop_
_entity.id
_entity.type
_entity.pdbx_description
1 polymer ?
#
loop_
_entity_poly.entity_id
_entity_poly.type
_entity_poly.pdbx_seq_one_letter_code
_entity_poly.pdbx_strand_id
1 'polypeptide(L)'
;MSEENRLCRRCGYPVRLNRDDYETFERMHFVCFHYEFEHRSGVPDNDPDVACGLLHCPSAPAARHKDELVAVVTALAADCSEGVPAFWANDTLPRYLEALAAWLTDRGGDYPIEDTWSGWEVAAKAMRAATSYEP
;
A
#
# COMPACT_ATOMS: atom_id res chain seq x y z
N MET A 1 2.81 2.74 -34.74
CA MET A 1 1.56 3.28 -34.17
C MET A 1 1.94 4.53 -33.41
N SER A 2 1.43 5.69 -33.80
CA SER A 2 1.75 6.98 -33.16
C SER A 2 1.44 6.93 -31.66
N GLU A 3 2.26 7.59 -30.85
CA GLU A 3 1.95 7.97 -29.46
C GLU A 3 0.74 8.92 -29.47
N GLU A 4 -0.45 8.39 -29.77
CA GLU A 4 -1.66 9.15 -29.65
C GLU A 4 -1.81 9.50 -28.17
N ASN A 5 -1.80 10.81 -27.91
CA ASN A 5 -1.80 11.37 -26.57
C ASN A 5 -3.13 10.94 -25.94
N ARG A 6 -3.11 9.89 -25.11
CA ARG A 6 -4.31 9.38 -24.42
C ARG A 6 -4.74 10.44 -23.41
N LEU A 7 -5.65 11.33 -23.80
CA LEU A 7 -6.11 12.44 -22.95
C LEU A 7 -7.22 11.99 -22.02
N CYS A 8 -7.10 12.29 -20.73
CA CYS A 8 -8.13 11.99 -19.74
C CYS A 8 -9.44 12.70 -20.08
N ARG A 9 -10.56 11.97 -20.13
CA ARG A 9 -11.89 12.53 -20.44
C ARG A 9 -12.42 13.54 -19.42
N ARG A 10 -11.94 13.49 -18.17
CA ARG A 10 -12.38 14.41 -17.10
C ARG A 10 -11.58 15.72 -17.09
N CYS A 11 -10.25 15.65 -17.16
CA CYS A 11 -9.40 16.83 -16.98
C CYS A 11 -8.68 17.29 -18.26
N GLY A 12 -8.72 16.51 -19.35
CA GLY A 12 -8.10 16.86 -20.63
C GLY A 12 -6.59 16.67 -20.72
N TYR A 13 -5.91 16.28 -19.63
CA TYR A 13 -4.45 16.08 -19.61
C TYR A 13 -4.04 14.66 -20.01
N PRO A 14 -2.80 14.45 -20.52
CA PRO A 14 -2.31 13.12 -20.90
C PRO A 14 -2.28 12.11 -19.74
N VAL A 15 -2.72 10.90 -20.00
CA VAL A 15 -2.63 9.73 -19.11
C VAL A 15 -1.28 9.06 -19.31
N ARG A 16 -0.45 9.05 -18.24
CA ARG A 16 0.93 8.53 -18.28
C ARG A 16 1.13 7.25 -17.44
N LEU A 17 0.72 7.26 -16.17
CA LEU A 17 1.01 6.15 -15.26
C LEU A 17 0.16 4.92 -15.54
N ASN A 18 -1.17 5.07 -15.58
CA ASN A 18 -2.12 3.99 -15.88
C ASN A 18 -2.42 3.93 -17.39
N ARG A 19 -1.41 4.12 -18.24
CA ARG A 19 -1.62 4.19 -19.69
C ARG A 19 -2.14 2.85 -20.22
N ASP A 20 -1.62 1.74 -19.74
CA ASP A 20 -2.00 0.40 -20.22
C ASP A 20 -3.44 0.03 -19.86
N ASP A 21 -3.96 0.57 -18.75
CA ASP A 21 -5.34 0.40 -18.28
C ASP A 21 -6.29 1.52 -18.75
N TYR A 22 -5.91 2.28 -19.79
CA TYR A 22 -6.64 3.47 -20.19
C TYR A 22 -8.12 3.21 -20.52
N GLU A 23 -8.44 2.10 -21.19
CA GLU A 23 -9.84 1.75 -21.48
C GLU A 23 -10.58 1.27 -20.22
N THR A 24 -9.90 0.57 -19.30
CA THR A 24 -10.47 0.10 -18.02
C THR A 24 -10.95 1.26 -17.16
N PHE A 25 -10.19 2.36 -17.13
CA PHE A 25 -10.51 3.55 -16.34
C PHE A 25 -11.36 4.57 -17.11
N GLU A 26 -12.21 4.12 -18.02
CA GLU A 26 -13.13 4.97 -18.80
C GLU A 26 -12.41 6.13 -19.52
N ARG A 27 -11.17 5.86 -19.97
CA ARG A 27 -10.28 6.84 -20.61
C ARG A 27 -9.92 8.01 -19.72
N MET A 28 -9.70 7.76 -18.43
CA MET A 28 -9.32 8.76 -17.43
C MET A 28 -8.03 8.37 -16.69
N HIS A 29 -7.42 9.32 -16.00
CA HIS A 29 -6.48 8.99 -14.92
C HIS A 29 -7.20 8.17 -13.86
N PHE A 30 -6.51 7.23 -13.21
CA PHE A 30 -7.05 6.47 -12.07
C PHE A 30 -7.73 7.38 -11.05
N VAL A 31 -7.07 8.47 -10.65
CA VAL A 31 -7.62 9.44 -9.68
C VAL A 31 -8.89 10.12 -10.21
N CYS A 32 -8.90 10.50 -11.50
CA CYS A 32 -10.07 11.14 -12.12
C CYS A 32 -11.26 10.18 -12.18
N PHE A 33 -11.01 8.92 -12.52
CA PHE A 33 -11.99 7.84 -12.52
C PHE A 33 -12.53 7.59 -11.12
N HIS A 34 -11.65 7.42 -10.13
CA HIS A 34 -11.99 7.15 -8.74
C HIS A 34 -12.94 8.21 -8.17
N TYR A 35 -12.62 9.49 -8.38
CA TYR A 35 -13.50 10.55 -7.92
C TYR A 35 -14.84 10.61 -8.67
N GLU A 36 -14.85 10.25 -9.94
CA GLU A 36 -16.05 10.33 -10.79
C GLU A 36 -17.03 9.22 -10.43
N PHE A 37 -16.54 7.99 -10.30
CA PHE A 37 -17.38 6.80 -10.19
C PHE A 37 -17.48 6.27 -8.76
N GLU A 38 -16.42 6.35 -7.96
CA GLU A 38 -16.36 5.74 -6.62
C GLU A 38 -16.72 6.75 -5.52
N HIS A 39 -16.26 8.00 -5.64
CA HIS A 39 -16.72 9.12 -4.79
C HIS A 39 -17.85 9.94 -5.41
N ARG A 40 -18.43 9.52 -6.55
CA ARG A 40 -19.60 10.15 -7.20
C ARG A 40 -19.67 11.67 -7.00
N SER A 41 -18.62 12.40 -7.40
CA SER A 41 -18.40 13.81 -7.04
C SER A 41 -19.53 14.78 -7.47
N GLY A 42 -20.52 14.32 -8.24
CA GLY A 42 -21.71 15.07 -8.67
C GLY A 42 -22.99 14.78 -7.89
N VAL A 43 -22.95 13.95 -6.83
CA VAL A 43 -24.11 13.67 -5.97
C VAL A 43 -24.12 14.67 -4.81
N PRO A 44 -25.24 15.38 -4.56
CA PRO A 44 -25.38 16.28 -3.41
C PRO A 44 -25.06 15.56 -2.09
N ASP A 45 -24.44 16.27 -1.15
CA ASP A 45 -24.04 15.80 0.19
C ASP A 45 -22.98 14.70 0.23
N ASN A 46 -22.36 14.36 -0.91
CA ASN A 46 -21.21 13.46 -0.94
C ASN A 46 -19.90 14.26 -0.82
N ASP A 47 -19.09 13.96 0.20
CA ASP A 47 -17.81 14.61 0.42
C ASP A 47 -16.69 13.79 -0.27
N PRO A 48 -16.06 14.30 -1.35
CA PRO A 48 -14.99 13.60 -2.04
C PRO A 48 -13.75 13.39 -1.15
N ASP A 49 -13.58 14.13 -0.05
CA ASP A 49 -12.47 13.97 0.88
C ASP A 49 -12.70 12.83 1.89
N VAL A 50 -13.92 12.29 1.99
CA VAL A 50 -14.22 11.13 2.85
C VAL A 50 -13.88 9.84 2.12
N ALA A 51 -12.88 9.11 2.63
CA ALA A 51 -12.42 7.85 2.04
C ALA A 51 -13.56 6.85 1.77
N CYS A 52 -13.64 6.35 0.54
CA CYS A 52 -14.67 5.38 0.12
C CYS A 52 -14.43 3.94 0.65
N GLY A 53 -13.40 3.74 1.47
CA GLY A 53 -13.03 2.44 2.05
C GLY A 53 -12.19 1.56 1.12
N LEU A 54 -12.15 1.84 -0.18
CA LEU A 54 -11.30 1.12 -1.14
C LEU A 54 -9.82 1.37 -0.86
N LEU A 55 -9.01 0.36 -1.17
CA LEU A 55 -7.57 0.52 -1.10
C LEU A 55 -7.12 1.47 -2.23
N HIS A 56 -6.10 2.29 -1.95
CA HIS A 56 -5.58 3.31 -2.85
C HIS A 56 -6.56 4.44 -3.16
N CYS A 57 -7.66 4.53 -2.42
CA CYS A 57 -8.50 5.72 -2.41
C CYS A 57 -7.61 6.96 -2.17
N PRO A 58 -7.56 7.92 -3.12
CA PRO A 58 -6.74 9.12 -2.98
C PRO A 58 -7.12 9.98 -1.77
N SER A 59 -8.36 9.85 -1.29
CA SER A 59 -8.87 10.51 -0.07
C SER A 59 -8.62 9.70 1.21
N ALA A 60 -8.06 8.49 1.13
CA ALA A 60 -7.70 7.73 2.32
C ALA A 60 -6.61 8.47 3.11
N PRO A 61 -6.78 8.66 4.43
CA PRO A 61 -5.74 9.28 5.26
C PRO A 61 -4.45 8.49 5.16
N ALA A 62 -3.32 9.19 5.03
CA ALA A 62 -2.00 8.56 5.03
C ALA A 62 -1.73 7.73 6.29
N ALA A 63 -2.43 7.99 7.39
CA ALA A 63 -2.32 7.26 8.66
C ALA A 63 -3.30 6.07 8.80
N ARG A 64 -4.12 5.75 7.79
CA ARG A 64 -5.02 4.59 7.81
C ARG A 64 -4.21 3.33 8.09
N HIS A 65 -4.62 2.49 9.05
CA HIS A 65 -3.89 1.29 9.51
C HIS A 65 -2.58 1.53 10.30
N LYS A 66 -2.25 2.77 10.67
CA LYS A 66 -1.10 3.06 11.54
C LYS A 66 -1.18 2.33 12.88
N ASP A 67 -2.37 2.26 13.49
CA ASP A 67 -2.55 1.63 14.80
C ASP A 67 -2.23 0.13 14.78
N GLU A 68 -2.44 -0.53 13.64
CA GLU A 68 -2.07 -1.93 13.45
C GLU A 68 -0.55 -2.10 13.49
N LEU A 69 0.20 -1.23 12.79
CA LEU A 69 1.66 -1.21 12.89
C LEU A 69 2.12 -0.97 14.32
N VAL A 70 1.51 -0.01 15.03
CA VAL A 70 1.84 0.26 16.44
C VAL A 70 1.65 -1.01 17.27
N ALA A 71 0.53 -1.72 17.11
CA ALA A 71 0.27 -2.97 17.80
C ALA A 71 1.32 -4.06 17.48
N VAL A 72 1.76 -4.18 16.21
CA VAL A 72 2.84 -5.09 15.82
C VAL A 72 4.15 -4.75 16.53
N VAL A 73 4.56 -3.48 16.46
CA VAL A 73 5.83 -3.03 17.07
C VAL A 73 5.81 -3.22 18.58
N THR A 74 4.68 -2.92 19.24
CA THR A 74 4.53 -3.14 20.68
C THR A 74 4.63 -4.61 21.05
N ALA A 75 4.01 -5.51 20.28
CA ALA A 75 4.11 -6.95 20.53
C ALA A 75 5.56 -7.46 20.37
N LEU A 76 6.24 -7.07 19.29
CA LEU A 76 7.64 -7.45 19.07
C LEU A 76 8.57 -6.92 20.17
N ALA A 77 8.32 -5.70 20.66
CA ALA A 77 9.07 -5.13 21.77
C ALA A 77 8.84 -5.90 23.08
N ALA A 78 7.60 -6.32 23.35
CA ALA A 78 7.25 -7.15 24.51
C ALA A 78 7.99 -8.50 24.45
N ASP A 79 7.91 -9.21 23.33
CA ASP A 79 8.62 -10.48 23.09
C ASP A 79 10.12 -10.34 23.37
N CYS A 80 10.76 -9.29 22.85
CA CYS A 80 12.18 -9.01 23.11
C CYS A 80 12.48 -8.74 24.59
N SER A 81 11.59 -8.06 25.30
CA SER A 81 11.80 -7.67 26.71
C SER A 81 11.61 -8.83 27.69
N GLU A 82 10.72 -9.77 27.37
CA GLU A 82 10.45 -10.97 28.17
C GLU A 82 11.43 -12.11 27.87
N GLY A 83 12.19 -11.98 26.77
CA GLY A 83 13.14 -12.96 26.28
C GLY A 83 12.72 -13.43 24.90
N VAL A 84 13.59 -13.23 23.91
CA VAL A 84 13.30 -13.54 22.50
C VAL A 84 12.76 -14.98 22.37
N PRO A 85 11.59 -15.19 21.75
CA PRO A 85 11.02 -16.51 21.61
C PRO A 85 11.95 -17.47 20.87
N ALA A 86 12.02 -18.72 21.33
CA ALA A 86 12.97 -19.71 20.80
C ALA A 86 12.79 -20.04 19.30
N PHE A 87 11.64 -19.71 18.72
CA PHE A 87 11.36 -19.89 17.29
C PHE A 87 11.80 -18.70 16.43
N TRP A 88 12.30 -17.62 17.03
CA TRP A 88 12.85 -16.52 16.25
C TRP A 88 14.14 -16.98 15.59
N ALA A 89 14.02 -17.13 14.27
CA ALA A 89 15.09 -17.05 13.30
C ALA A 89 16.14 -16.07 13.81
N ASN A 90 15.77 -14.79 13.87
CA ASN A 90 16.63 -13.60 13.97
C ASN A 90 16.54 -12.90 15.34
N ASP A 91 17.37 -13.35 16.28
CA ASP A 91 17.33 -12.99 17.70
C ASP A 91 18.21 -11.81 18.13
N THR A 92 18.94 -11.18 17.20
CA THR A 92 19.73 -9.96 17.45
C THR A 92 19.24 -8.84 16.56
N LEU A 93 19.35 -7.59 17.04
CA LEU A 93 18.92 -6.41 16.28
C LEU A 93 19.58 -6.32 14.89
N PRO A 94 20.91 -6.51 14.72
CA PRO A 94 21.52 -6.47 13.40
C PRO A 94 20.92 -7.49 12.44
N ARG A 95 20.79 -8.75 12.89
CA ARG A 95 20.27 -9.84 12.06
C ARG A 95 18.78 -9.67 11.71
N TYR A 96 18.00 -9.15 12.65
CA TYR A 96 16.60 -8.79 12.40
C TYR A 96 16.47 -7.68 11.35
N LEU A 97 17.31 -6.64 11.42
CA LEU A 97 17.29 -5.54 10.44
C LEU A 97 17.75 -5.99 9.06
N GLU A 98 18.74 -6.88 8.97
CA GLU A 98 19.16 -7.51 7.71
C GLU A 98 18.02 -8.33 7.10
N ALA A 99 17.36 -9.17 7.90
CA ALA A 99 16.23 -9.97 7.46
C ALA A 99 15.02 -9.11 7.04
N LEU A 100 14.75 -8.00 7.76
CA LEU A 100 13.71 -7.04 7.40
C LEU A 100 14.00 -6.37 6.05
N ALA A 101 15.24 -5.92 5.85
CA ALA A 101 15.66 -5.30 4.59
C ALA A 101 15.60 -6.30 3.43
N ALA A 102 16.04 -7.53 3.63
CA ALA A 102 15.95 -8.60 2.64
C ALA A 102 14.50 -8.89 2.27
N TRP A 103 13.59 -9.06 3.25
CA TRP A 103 12.18 -9.27 3.00
C TRP A 103 11.54 -8.13 2.20
N LEU A 104 11.82 -6.87 2.57
CA LEU A 104 11.31 -5.70 1.85
C LEU A 104 11.84 -5.63 0.41
N THR A 105 13.08 -6.08 0.19
CA THR A 105 13.71 -6.10 -1.14
C THR A 105 13.12 -7.21 -2.01
N ASP A 106 13.05 -8.43 -1.49
CA ASP A 106 12.56 -9.61 -2.21
C ASP A 106 11.08 -9.52 -2.54
N ARG A 107 10.30 -8.85 -1.68
CA ARG A 107 8.88 -8.59 -1.93
C ARG A 107 8.61 -7.34 -2.75
N GLY A 108 9.63 -6.52 -3.03
CA GLY A 108 9.51 -5.29 -3.82
C GLY A 108 9.57 -5.50 -5.35
N GLY A 109 9.93 -6.70 -5.82
CA GLY A 109 10.21 -6.97 -7.24
C GLY A 109 9.08 -7.59 -8.07
N ASP A 110 8.38 -8.61 -7.56
CA ASP A 110 7.51 -9.46 -8.40
C ASP A 110 6.32 -10.11 -7.64
N TYR A 111 6.05 -9.72 -6.39
CA TYR A 111 4.85 -10.20 -5.73
C TYR A 111 3.66 -9.34 -6.19
N PRO A 112 2.50 -9.93 -6.56
CA PRO A 112 1.27 -9.18 -6.42
C PRO A 112 1.19 -8.91 -4.92
N ILE A 113 1.55 -7.70 -4.50
CA ILE A 113 0.98 -7.13 -3.28
C ILE A 113 -0.49 -7.47 -3.47
N GLU A 114 -1.08 -8.34 -2.64
CA GLU A 114 -2.53 -8.52 -2.69
C GLU A 114 -3.08 -7.10 -2.79
N ASP A 115 -3.87 -6.79 -3.82
CA ASP A 115 -4.17 -5.43 -4.36
C ASP A 115 -4.89 -4.49 -3.36
N THR A 116 -4.72 -4.75 -2.06
CA THR A 116 -5.49 -4.39 -0.88
C THR A 116 -4.64 -4.13 0.37
N TRP A 117 -3.29 -4.21 0.37
CA TRP A 117 -2.49 -3.74 1.52
C TRP A 117 -2.02 -2.27 1.45
N SER A 118 -2.22 -1.54 2.55
CA SER A 118 -1.63 -0.21 2.78
C SER A 118 -0.14 -0.29 3.13
N GLY A 119 0.57 0.84 3.00
CA GLY A 119 2.00 0.91 3.35
C GLY A 119 2.29 0.51 4.82
N TRP A 120 1.35 0.76 5.73
CA TRP A 120 1.48 0.35 7.13
C TRP A 120 1.29 -1.14 7.34
N GLU A 121 0.36 -1.76 6.62
CA GLU A 121 0.18 -3.22 6.64
C GLU A 121 1.38 -3.96 6.05
N VAL A 122 1.96 -3.42 4.97
CA VAL A 122 3.23 -3.93 4.40
C VAL A 122 4.35 -3.84 5.45
N ALA A 123 4.51 -2.71 6.12
CA ALA A 123 5.51 -2.54 7.18
C ALA A 123 5.28 -3.50 8.35
N ALA A 124 4.04 -3.66 8.80
CA ALA A 124 3.66 -4.59 9.86
C ALA A 124 3.99 -6.04 9.50
N LYS A 125 3.65 -6.47 8.28
CA LYS A 125 3.97 -7.82 7.79
C LYS A 125 5.47 -8.03 7.65
N ALA A 126 6.20 -7.05 7.13
CA ALA A 126 7.65 -7.10 7.01
C ALA A 126 8.31 -7.28 8.39
N MET A 127 7.89 -6.49 9.38
CA MET A 127 8.41 -6.59 10.75
C MET A 127 8.12 -7.94 11.41
N ARG A 128 6.95 -8.53 11.15
CA ARG A 128 6.65 -9.89 11.63
C ARG A 128 7.49 -10.93 10.90
N ALA A 129 7.61 -10.85 9.57
CA ALA A 129 8.36 -11.83 8.80
C ALA A 129 9.85 -11.83 9.14
N ALA A 130 10.41 -10.66 9.43
CA ALA A 130 11.82 -10.48 9.79
C ALA A 130 12.25 -11.30 11.02
N THR A 131 11.33 -11.77 11.88
CA THR A 131 11.69 -12.64 13.02
C THR A 131 12.20 -14.00 12.56
N SER A 132 11.83 -14.47 11.37
CA SER A 132 12.17 -15.80 10.86
C SER A 132 12.60 -15.83 9.38
N TYR A 133 12.74 -14.67 8.74
CA TYR A 133 13.14 -14.59 7.33
C TYR A 133 14.61 -14.96 7.15
N GLU A 134 14.88 -15.85 6.20
CA GLU A 134 16.23 -16.21 5.73
C GLU A 134 16.48 -15.45 4.41
N PRO A 135 17.44 -14.51 4.36
CA PRO A 135 17.83 -13.80 3.15
C PRO A 135 18.41 -14.68 2.04
#